data_AF-V2Y230-F1
#
_entry.id   AF-V2Y230-F1
#
_cell.length_a   1.000
_cell.length_b   1.000
_cell.length_c   1.000
_cell.angle_alpha   90.00
_cell.angle_beta   90.00
_cell.angle_gamma   90.00
#
_symmetry.space_group_name_H-M   'P 1'
#
loop_
_entity.id
_entity.type
_entity.pdbx_description
1 polymer ?
#
loop_
_entity_poly.entity_id
_entity_poly.type
_entity_poly.pdbx_seq_one_letter_code
_entity_poly.pdbx_strand_id
1 'polypeptide(L)'
;MSQGVPGSPPPEKLRNELQTASTLPNSFGNRPVQGEITLRTEFASEMKEACGQDADLTHEDLALTVGCNMAFVASIMSLAVAGDEVILPVPWYFNHQMALTTLGITPVPLEIACDNSFIPPRVSTASL
;
A
#
# COMPACT_ATOMS: atom_id res chain seq x y z
N MET A 1 -11.48 -4.97 21.99
CA MET A 1 -10.68 -5.52 20.86
C MET A 1 -11.04 -4.77 19.58
N SER A 2 -10.87 -3.45 19.54
CA SER A 2 -11.31 -2.60 18.43
C SER A 2 -10.16 -1.93 17.68
N GLN A 3 -8.94 -2.03 18.19
CA GLN A 3 -7.74 -1.45 17.59
C GLN A 3 -6.94 -2.56 16.89
N GLY A 4 -6.67 -2.37 15.60
CA GLY A 4 -5.82 -3.26 14.79
C GLY A 4 -4.32 -2.98 14.93
N VAL A 5 -3.88 -2.58 16.12
CA VAL A 5 -2.47 -2.24 16.38
C VAL A 5 -1.76 -3.48 16.94
N PRO A 6 -0.58 -3.87 16.42
CA PRO A 6 0.21 -4.95 17.00
C PRO A 6 0.50 -4.71 18.48
N GLY A 7 0.27 -5.73 19.32
CA GLY A 7 0.51 -5.64 20.77
C GLY A 7 1.96 -5.84 21.19
N SER A 8 2.80 -6.39 20.30
CA SER A 8 4.22 -6.63 20.54
C SER A 8 5.08 -5.47 20.02
N PRO A 9 6.24 -5.20 20.63
CA PRO A 9 7.20 -4.25 20.08
C PRO A 9 7.74 -4.72 18.72
N PRO A 10 8.31 -3.81 17.92
CA PRO A 10 9.01 -4.20 16.69
C PRO A 10 10.14 -5.22 16.96
N PRO A 11 10.48 -6.07 15.97
CA PRO A 11 11.57 -7.03 16.09
C PRO A 11 12.87 -6.40 16.57
N GLU A 12 13.64 -7.13 17.39
CA GLU A 12 14.88 -6.61 17.99
C GLU A 12 15.88 -6.09 16.96
N LYS A 13 16.05 -6.83 15.85
CA LYS A 13 16.91 -6.41 14.73
C LYS A 13 16.54 -5.02 14.23
N LEU A 14 15.26 -4.75 14.00
CA LEU A 14 14.79 -3.44 13.54
C LEU A 14 15.05 -2.34 14.59
N ARG A 15 14.82 -2.63 15.87
CA ARG A 15 15.10 -1.68 16.95
C ARG A 15 16.58 -1.31 17.02
N ASN A 16 17.48 -2.29 16.86
CA ASN A 16 18.93 -2.07 16.86
C ASN A 16 19.38 -1.26 15.64
N GLU A 17 18.87 -1.55 14.45
CA GLU A 17 19.18 -0.77 13.24
C GLU A 17 18.68 0.67 13.33
N LEU A 18 17.48 0.89 13.89
CA LEU A 18 16.97 2.24 14.14
C LEU A 18 17.83 3.03 15.13
N GLN A 19 18.33 2.36 16.18
CA GLN A 19 19.26 2.97 17.13
C GLN A 19 20.59 3.33 16.45
N THR A 20 21.15 2.47 15.62
CA THR A 20 22.34 2.78 14.84
C THR A 20 22.08 3.96 13.91
N ALA A 21 21.01 3.91 13.13
CA ALA A 21 20.65 4.93 12.17
C ALA A 21 20.46 6.32 12.81
N SER A 22 19.90 6.40 14.02
CA SER A 22 19.69 7.68 14.71
C SER A 22 20.99 8.38 15.12
N THR A 23 22.12 7.66 15.18
CA THR A 23 23.44 8.23 15.51
C THR A 23 24.20 8.74 14.29
N LEU A 24 23.79 8.35 13.07
CA LEU A 24 24.51 8.69 11.84
C LEU A 24 24.12 10.11 11.36
N PRO A 25 25.08 11.03 11.15
CA PRO A 25 24.78 12.40 10.72
C PRO A 25 24.02 12.50 9.40
N ASN A 26 24.25 11.55 8.48
CA ASN A 26 23.59 11.52 7.17
C ASN A 26 22.15 10.99 7.20
N SER A 27 21.65 10.54 8.35
CA SER A 27 20.26 10.04 8.48
C SER A 27 19.20 11.12 8.38
N PHE A 28 19.56 12.39 8.64
CA PHE A 28 18.62 13.51 8.76
C PHE A 28 18.53 14.39 7.52
N GLY A 29 19.22 14.00 6.43
CA GLY A 29 19.22 14.75 5.18
C GLY A 29 17.96 14.51 4.34
N ASN A 30 17.76 15.38 3.36
CA ASN A 30 16.74 15.17 2.34
C ASN A 30 17.03 13.89 1.55
N ARG A 31 15.97 13.14 1.28
CA ARG A 31 15.99 11.88 0.53
C ARG A 31 15.34 12.08 -0.83
N PRO A 32 15.61 11.22 -1.84
CA PRO A 32 14.87 11.25 -3.10
C PRO A 32 13.36 11.16 -2.85
N VAL A 33 12.56 11.81 -3.71
CA VAL A 33 11.10 11.89 -3.55
C VAL A 33 10.45 10.50 -3.53
N GLN A 34 10.96 9.57 -4.34
CA GLN A 34 10.50 8.19 -4.42
C GLN A 34 11.06 7.31 -3.30
N GLY A 35 12.00 7.83 -2.50
CA GLY A 35 12.73 7.08 -1.49
C GLY A 35 14.06 6.51 -1.98
N GLU A 36 14.83 6.00 -1.02
CA GLU A 36 16.17 5.48 -1.25
C GLU A 36 16.21 4.32 -2.25
N ILE A 37 17.12 4.41 -3.22
CA ILE A 37 17.23 3.42 -4.28
C ILE A 37 17.58 2.03 -3.73
N THR A 38 18.44 1.95 -2.73
CA THR A 38 18.85 0.67 -2.12
C THR A 38 17.66 -0.03 -1.49
N LEU A 39 16.85 0.69 -0.71
CA LEU A 39 15.64 0.14 -0.09
C LEU A 39 14.59 -0.27 -1.13
N ARG A 40 14.42 0.51 -2.19
CA ARG A 40 13.52 0.14 -3.30
C ARG A 40 13.99 -1.09 -4.06
N THR A 41 15.30 -1.25 -4.27
CA THR A 41 15.87 -2.44 -4.93
C THR A 41 15.63 -3.70 -4.10
N GLU A 42 15.91 -3.66 -2.79
CA GLU A 42 15.64 -4.80 -1.90
C GLU A 42 14.13 -5.11 -1.84
N PHE A 43 13.29 -4.08 -1.74
CA PHE A 43 11.84 -4.27 -1.73
C PHE A 43 11.31 -4.85 -3.04
N ALA A 44 11.87 -4.48 -4.19
CA ALA A 44 11.54 -5.12 -5.47
C ALA A 44 11.87 -6.62 -5.45
N SER A 45 13.00 -7.00 -4.85
CA SER A 45 13.37 -8.41 -4.70
C SER A 45 12.37 -9.17 -3.81
N GLU A 46 12.01 -8.62 -2.65
CA GLU A 46 11.01 -9.22 -1.76
C GLU A 46 9.64 -9.36 -2.43
N MET A 47 9.23 -8.36 -3.21
CA MET A 47 7.97 -8.39 -3.94
C MET A 47 7.95 -9.47 -5.04
N LYS A 48 9.08 -9.78 -5.67
CA LYS A 48 9.19 -10.90 -6.61
C LYS A 48 8.99 -12.26 -5.93
N GLU A 49 9.40 -12.40 -4.67
CA GLU A 49 9.11 -13.61 -3.90
C GLU A 49 7.60 -13.79 -3.66
N ALA A 50 6.88 -12.68 -3.42
CA ALA A 50 5.43 -12.69 -3.18
C ALA A 50 4.59 -12.80 -4.47
N CYS A 51 5.01 -12.13 -5.55
CA CYS A 51 4.25 -12.02 -6.81
C CYS A 51 4.68 -13.00 -7.90
N GLY A 52 5.84 -13.66 -7.73
CA GLY A 52 6.44 -14.58 -8.69
C GLY A 52 7.79 -14.08 -9.20
N GLN A 53 8.77 -14.99 -9.30
CA GLN A 53 10.17 -14.61 -9.61
C GLN A 53 10.34 -14.00 -11.01
N ASP A 54 9.45 -14.35 -11.93
CA ASP A 54 9.45 -13.81 -13.30
C ASP A 54 8.71 -12.45 -13.41
N ALA A 55 8.26 -11.86 -12.29
CA ALA A 55 7.60 -10.57 -12.32
C ALA A 55 8.57 -9.47 -12.81
N ASP A 56 8.12 -8.73 -13.82
CA ASP A 56 8.79 -7.54 -14.35
C ASP A 56 8.59 -6.36 -13.39
N LEU A 57 9.35 -6.41 -12.30
CA LEU A 57 9.34 -5.40 -11.24
C LEU A 57 10.77 -4.92 -10.99
N THR A 58 10.97 -3.61 -11.04
CA THR A 58 12.26 -2.96 -10.77
C THR A 58 12.09 -1.92 -9.66
N HIS A 59 13.21 -1.34 -9.20
CA HIS A 59 13.12 -0.23 -8.25
C HIS A 59 12.43 1.01 -8.83
N GLU A 60 12.38 1.16 -10.17
CA GLU A 60 11.76 2.31 -10.85
C GLU A 60 10.22 2.28 -10.73
N ASP A 61 9.66 1.09 -10.55
CA ASP A 61 8.23 0.85 -10.37
C ASP A 61 7.75 1.08 -8.93
N LEU A 62 8.67 1.43 -8.02
CA LEU A 62 8.42 1.53 -6.59
C LEU A 62 8.61 2.96 -6.09
N ALA A 63 7.67 3.40 -5.25
CA ALA A 63 7.78 4.63 -4.48
C ALA A 63 7.49 4.34 -3.01
N LEU A 64 8.38 4.76 -2.12
CA LEU A 64 8.21 4.63 -0.68
C LEU A 64 7.29 5.74 -0.16
N THR A 65 6.36 5.37 0.71
CA THR A 65 5.39 6.31 1.32
C THR A 65 5.41 6.19 2.84
N VAL A 66 4.84 7.18 3.52
CA VAL A 66 4.68 7.15 4.99
C VAL A 66 3.48 6.29 5.35
N GLY A 67 3.64 4.97 5.19
CA GLY A 67 2.63 3.95 5.46
C GLY A 67 1.62 3.75 4.32
N CYS A 68 0.92 2.62 4.37
CA CYS A 68 0.00 2.18 3.32
C CYS A 68 -1.19 3.12 3.08
N ASN A 69 -1.59 3.90 4.08
CA ASN A 69 -2.64 4.92 3.93
C ASN A 69 -2.23 6.02 2.96
N MET A 70 -0.97 6.47 3.02
CA MET A 70 -0.43 7.45 2.09
C MET A 70 -0.22 6.82 0.71
N ALA A 71 0.20 5.55 0.65
CA ALA A 71 0.25 4.80 -0.61
C ALA A 71 -1.11 4.79 -1.32
N PHE A 72 -2.20 4.47 -0.60
CA PHE A 72 -3.54 4.47 -1.17
C PHE A 72 -3.93 5.84 -1.73
N VAL A 73 -3.73 6.91 -0.96
CA VAL A 73 -4.04 8.29 -1.39
C VAL A 73 -3.25 8.67 -2.64
N ALA A 74 -1.93 8.42 -2.65
CA ALA A 74 -1.07 8.73 -3.79
C ALA A 74 -1.49 7.95 -5.05
N SER A 75 -1.82 6.65 -4.89
CA SER A 75 -2.30 5.82 -5.99
C SER A 75 -3.61 6.33 -6.57
N ILE A 76 -4.61 6.61 -5.72
CA ILE A 76 -5.91 7.10 -6.19
C ILE A 76 -5.78 8.47 -6.86
N MET A 77 -5.01 9.40 -6.29
CA MET A 77 -4.80 10.72 -6.91
C MET A 77 -4.10 10.64 -8.27
N SER A 78 -3.40 9.54 -8.56
CA SER A 78 -2.77 9.30 -9.85
C SER A 78 -3.71 8.66 -10.88
N LEU A 79 -4.83 8.08 -10.44
CA LEU A 79 -5.72 7.26 -11.27
C LEU A 79 -7.12 7.85 -11.47
N ALA A 80 -7.61 8.67 -10.54
CA ALA A 80 -8.97 9.16 -10.51
C ALA A 80 -9.03 10.62 -10.02
N VAL A 81 -10.09 11.32 -10.43
CA VAL A 81 -10.38 12.70 -10.04
C VAL A 81 -11.80 12.85 -9.49
N ALA A 82 -12.12 14.01 -8.92
CA ALA A 82 -13.47 14.28 -8.41
C ALA A 82 -14.54 14.05 -9.49
N GLY A 83 -15.60 13.33 -9.13
CA GLY A 83 -16.65 12.89 -10.04
C GLY A 83 -16.48 11.47 -10.59
N ASP A 84 -15.28 10.89 -10.51
CA ASP A 84 -15.06 9.49 -10.87
C ASP A 84 -15.63 8.53 -9.81
N GLU A 85 -15.73 7.25 -10.19
CA GLU A 85 -16.17 6.15 -9.34
C GLU A 85 -15.04 5.16 -9.11
N VAL A 86 -14.91 4.66 -7.88
CA VAL A 86 -13.95 3.60 -7.52
C VAL A 86 -14.67 2.50 -6.75
N ILE A 87 -14.56 1.27 -7.25
CA ILE A 87 -15.17 0.10 -6.63
C ILE A 87 -14.41 -0.28 -5.35
N LEU A 88 -15.13 -0.46 -4.23
CA LEU A 88 -14.59 -0.98 -2.97
C LEU A 88 -15.32 -2.26 -2.53
N PRO A 89 -14.58 -3.36 -2.26
CA PRO A 89 -15.18 -4.60 -1.76
C PRO A 89 -15.70 -4.43 -0.31
N VAL A 90 -16.90 -4.94 -0.04
CA VAL A 90 -17.50 -4.95 1.31
C VAL A 90 -17.26 -6.32 1.97
N PRO A 91 -16.74 -6.38 3.22
CA PRO A 91 -16.37 -5.25 4.08
C PRO A 91 -15.04 -4.58 3.69
N TRP A 92 -14.99 -3.24 3.71
CA TRP A 92 -13.79 -2.47 3.39
C TRP A 92 -13.05 -1.95 4.63
N TYR A 93 -11.80 -1.55 4.42
CA TYR A 93 -11.08 -0.70 5.35
C TYR A 93 -11.58 0.75 5.24
N PHE A 94 -12.12 1.29 6.33
CA PHE A 94 -12.80 2.60 6.35
C PHE A 94 -11.97 3.75 5.75
N ASN A 95 -10.65 3.69 5.90
CA ASN A 95 -9.76 4.76 5.46
C ASN A 95 -9.76 4.92 3.93
N HIS A 96 -10.02 3.84 3.17
CA HIS A 96 -10.14 3.93 1.72
C HIS A 96 -11.40 4.71 1.32
N GLN A 97 -12.55 4.38 1.92
CA GLN A 97 -13.81 5.10 1.68
C GLN A 97 -13.68 6.59 2.06
N MET A 98 -13.05 6.86 3.20
CA MET A 98 -12.82 8.24 3.67
C MET A 98 -11.90 9.02 2.71
N ALA A 99 -10.83 8.40 2.24
CA ALA A 99 -9.90 9.03 1.29
C ALA A 99 -10.59 9.35 -0.05
N LEU A 100 -11.35 8.41 -0.62
CA LEU A 100 -12.10 8.62 -1.86
C LEU A 100 -13.08 9.78 -1.73
N THR A 101 -13.93 9.75 -0.70
CA THR A 101 -14.95 10.78 -0.49
C THR A 101 -14.35 12.16 -0.23
N THR A 102 -13.22 12.25 0.48
CA THR A 102 -12.49 13.52 0.68
C THR A 102 -11.97 14.11 -0.62
N LEU A 103 -11.60 13.26 -1.58
CA LEU A 103 -11.13 13.67 -2.92
C LEU A 103 -12.29 13.94 -3.90
N GLY A 104 -13.54 13.81 -3.46
CA GLY A 104 -14.72 13.95 -4.33
C GLY A 104 -14.94 12.76 -5.27
N ILE A 105 -14.32 11.62 -4.99
CA ILE A 105 -14.47 10.36 -5.74
C ILE A 105 -15.56 9.53 -5.08
N THR A 106 -16.46 8.96 -5.88
CA THR A 106 -17.59 8.18 -5.39
C THR A 106 -17.16 6.72 -5.14
N PRO A 107 -17.15 6.24 -3.89
CA PRO A 107 -16.93 4.82 -3.60
C PRO A 107 -18.17 4.01 -4.01
N VAL A 108 -18.00 3.01 -4.88
CA VAL A 108 -19.07 2.09 -5.28
C VAL A 108 -18.89 0.77 -4.54
N PRO A 109 -19.83 0.36 -3.67
CA PRO A 109 -19.73 -0.90 -2.95
C PRO A 109 -19.83 -2.11 -3.89
N LEU A 110 -18.89 -3.04 -3.76
CA LEU A 110 -19.01 -4.40 -4.28
C LEU A 110 -19.32 -5.34 -3.11
N GLU A 111 -20.56 -5.77 -3.00
CA GLU A 111 -20.99 -6.73 -1.98
C GLU A 111 -20.33 -8.10 -2.20
N ILE A 112 -19.56 -8.56 -1.22
CA ILE A 112 -18.93 -9.89 -1.26
C ILE A 112 -19.60 -10.79 -0.23
N ALA A 113 -20.13 -11.91 -0.71
CA ALA A 113 -20.83 -12.85 0.13
C ALA A 113 -19.87 -13.60 1.07
N CYS A 114 -20.34 -13.83 2.31
CA CYS A 114 -19.59 -14.54 3.34
C CYS A 114 -19.30 -16.00 2.94
N ASP A 115 -20.20 -16.63 2.19
CA ASP A 115 -20.06 -18.02 1.71
C ASP A 115 -18.88 -18.19 0.76
N ASN A 116 -18.43 -17.11 0.12
CA ASN A 116 -17.22 -17.06 -0.71
C ASN A 116 -15.97 -16.56 0.03
N SER A 117 -15.94 -16.67 1.37
CA SER A 117 -14.80 -16.26 2.22
C SER A 117 -14.35 -14.80 2.03
N PHE A 118 -15.27 -13.91 1.63
CA PHE A 118 -14.96 -12.51 1.30
C PHE A 118 -13.95 -12.32 0.16
N ILE A 119 -13.83 -13.31 -0.74
CA ILE A 119 -12.99 -13.20 -1.94
C ILE A 119 -13.83 -12.58 -3.07
N PRO A 120 -13.37 -11.50 -3.72
CA PRO A 120 -14.06 -10.96 -4.88
C PRO A 120 -14.20 -12.03 -5.99
N PRO A 121 -15.35 -12.13 -6.66
CA PRO A 121 -15.50 -13.06 -7.77
C PRO A 121 -14.49 -12.71 -8.86
N ARG A 122 -13.90 -13.73 -9.49
CA ARG A 122 -13.06 -13.50 -10.66
C ARG A 122 -13.93 -12.95 -11.78
N VAL A 123 -13.65 -11.73 -12.21
CA VAL A 123 -14.28 -11.18 -13.42
C VAL A 123 -13.65 -11.92 -14.60
N SER A 124 -14.44 -12.75 -15.27
CA SER A 124 -14.07 -13.31 -16.56
C SER A 124 -13.94 -12.15 -17.55
N THR A 125 -12.74 -11.90 -18.05
CA THR A 125 -12.48 -10.98 -19.18
C THR A 125 -13.03 -11.58 -20.47
N ALA A 126 -14.35 -11.76 -20.54
CA ALA A 126 -15.05 -12.06 -21.77
C ALA A 126 -15.48 -10.72 -22.39
N SER A 127 -14.62 -10.22 -23.29
CA SER A 127 -14.89 -9.18 -24.30
C SER A 127 -15.12 -7.75 -23.78
N LEU A 128 -14.04 -6.96 -23.83
CA LEU A 128 -14.12 -5.55 -24.24
C LEU A 128 -13.90 -5.49 -25.76
#